data_AF-A0A7V1QA32-F1
#
_entry.id   AF-A0A7V1QA32-F1
#
_cell.length_a   1.000
_cell.length_b   1.000
_cell.length_c   1.000
_cell.angle_alpha   90.00
_cell.angle_beta   90.00
_cell.angle_gamma   90.00
#
_symmetry.space_group_name_H-M   'P 1'
#
loop_
_entity.id
_entity.type
_entity.pdbx_description
1 polymer ?
#
loop_
_entity_poly.entity_id
_entity_poly.type
_entity_poly.pdbx_seq_one_letter_code
_entity_poly.pdbx_strand_id
1 'polypeptide(L)'
;MARRTMPKLFLGGLLLWGVATVGCRRSEMSEPVVFPAGRFTSARQCGTCHRDIYAAWRGSQHARSAENPIFRESYEEAVKIAGDAVTRLCFMCHAPTVVLTNDYALA
;
A
#
# COMPACT_ATOMS: atom_id res chain seq x y z
N MET A 1 -31.06 56.74 30.71
CA MET A 1 -30.87 55.75 31.80
C MET A 1 -31.55 54.46 31.38
N ALA A 2 -30.80 53.50 30.83
CA ALA A 2 -31.30 52.16 30.53
C ALA A 2 -30.13 51.18 30.76
N ARG A 3 -30.20 50.42 31.85
CA ARG A 3 -29.18 49.44 32.23
C ARG A 3 -29.36 48.21 31.33
N ARG A 4 -28.45 48.00 30.39
CA ARG A 4 -28.33 46.72 29.67
C ARG A 4 -27.56 45.74 30.55
N THR A 5 -28.25 44.75 31.10
CA THR A 5 -27.64 43.60 31.77
C THR A 5 -27.09 42.65 30.71
N MET A 6 -25.78 42.37 30.73
CA MET A 6 -25.18 41.31 29.91
C MET A 6 -25.53 39.95 30.52
N PRO A 7 -26.11 38.99 29.76
CA PRO A 7 -26.29 37.65 30.26
C PRO A 7 -24.93 36.94 30.34
N LYS A 8 -24.57 36.57 31.56
CA LYS A 8 -23.41 35.72 31.89
C LYS A 8 -23.70 34.27 31.48
N LEU A 9 -23.63 33.95 30.20
CA LEU A 9 -23.54 32.57 29.74
C LEU A 9 -22.59 32.51 28.54
N PHE A 10 -21.93 31.37 28.36
CA PHE A 10 -20.91 31.04 27.35
C PHE A 10 -19.44 31.11 27.76
N LEU A 11 -19.12 30.90 29.05
CA LEU A 11 -17.79 30.39 29.46
C LEU A 11 -17.78 28.86 29.67
N GLY A 12 -18.64 28.12 28.95
CA GLY A 12 -18.79 26.66 29.10
C GLY A 12 -18.72 25.88 27.78
N GLY A 13 -18.26 26.50 26.69
CA GLY A 13 -18.23 25.87 25.35
C GLY A 13 -16.88 25.29 24.92
N LEU A 14 -15.76 25.73 25.51
CA LEU A 14 -14.42 25.38 25.01
C LEU A 14 -13.95 23.97 25.41
N LEU A 15 -14.52 23.35 26.44
CA LEU A 15 -14.05 22.02 26.90
C LEU A 15 -14.60 20.86 26.05
N LEU A 16 -15.71 21.05 25.34
CA LEU A 16 -16.33 20.00 24.50
C LEU A 16 -15.78 19.96 23.07
N TRP A 17 -15.08 21.01 22.62
CA TRP A 17 -14.40 21.01 21.31
C TRP A 17 -13.03 20.32 21.32
N GLY A 18 -12.38 20.19 22.48
CA GLY A 18 -11.06 19.54 22.59
C GLY A 18 -11.10 18.02 22.41
N VAL A 19 -12.22 17.37 22.69
CA VAL A 19 -12.36 15.90 22.58
C VAL A 19 -12.57 15.46 21.12
N ALA A 20 -13.19 16.30 20.29
CA ALA A 20 -13.45 15.98 18.88
C ALA A 20 -12.18 16.00 18.01
N THR A 21 -11.15 16.79 18.35
CA THR A 21 -9.92 16.88 17.56
C THR A 21 -8.88 15.81 17.87
N VAL A 22 -9.01 15.11 19.01
CA VAL A 22 -8.09 14.02 19.40
C VAL A 22 -8.58 12.64 18.89
N GLY A 23 -9.89 12.50 18.62
CA GLY A 23 -10.53 11.20 18.37
C GLY A 23 -10.36 10.59 16.97
N CYS A 24 -9.83 11.30 15.98
CA CYS A 24 -9.61 10.75 14.62
C CYS A 24 -8.33 11.32 13.98
N ARG A 25 -7.16 10.87 14.46
CA ARG A 25 -5.97 10.93 13.60
C ARG A 25 -6.15 9.88 12.52
N ARG A 26 -6.41 10.31 11.27
CA ARG A 26 -6.30 9.43 10.11
C ARG A 26 -4.89 8.83 10.14
N SER A 27 -4.78 7.51 10.04
CA SER A 27 -3.47 6.86 9.88
C SER A 27 -2.79 7.49 8.66
N GLU A 28 -1.73 8.25 8.89
CA GLU A 28 -0.85 8.69 7.81
C GLU A 28 -0.28 7.41 7.20
N MET A 29 -0.61 7.15 5.94
CA MET A 29 0.05 6.05 5.22
C MET A 29 1.52 6.41 5.15
N SER A 30 2.39 5.54 5.66
CA SER A 30 3.83 5.74 5.56
C SER A 30 4.21 5.95 4.10
N GLU A 31 5.12 6.90 3.86
CA GLU A 31 5.79 7.09 2.57
C GLU A 31 6.18 5.72 1.98
N PRO A 32 5.90 5.46 0.69
CA PRO A 32 6.30 4.22 0.04
C PRO A 32 7.81 4.00 0.20
N VAL A 33 8.21 2.84 0.72
CA VAL A 33 9.62 2.45 0.71
C VAL A 33 10.00 2.14 -0.74
N VAL A 34 10.70 3.07 -1.37
CA VAL A 34 11.26 2.90 -2.72
C VAL A 34 12.75 2.57 -2.60
N PHE A 35 13.11 1.36 -3.02
CA PHE A 35 14.49 0.93 -3.14
C PHE A 35 15.05 1.34 -4.51
N PRO A 36 16.30 1.79 -4.59
CA PRO A 36 16.98 1.98 -5.88
C PRO A 36 16.97 0.69 -6.72
N ALA A 37 16.99 0.86 -8.05
CA ALA A 37 17.16 -0.25 -8.97
C ALA A 37 18.43 -1.06 -8.63
N GLY A 38 18.38 -2.38 -8.80
CA GLY A 38 19.50 -3.28 -8.50
C GLY A 38 19.67 -3.67 -7.03
N ARG A 39 18.77 -3.24 -6.13
CA ARG A 39 18.78 -3.69 -4.72
C ARG A 39 18.30 -5.14 -4.51
N PHE A 40 17.57 -5.68 -5.48
CA PHE A 40 17.14 -7.09 -5.50
C PHE A 40 18.03 -7.87 -6.46
N THR A 41 18.33 -9.12 -6.10
CA THR A 41 19.06 -10.06 -6.98
C THR A 41 18.13 -11.15 -7.48
N SER A 42 18.53 -11.81 -8.58
CA SER A 42 17.79 -12.96 -9.10
C SER A 42 17.83 -14.10 -8.09
N ALA A 43 16.70 -14.78 -7.90
CA ALA A 43 16.63 -16.01 -7.09
C ALA A 43 17.60 -17.11 -7.59
N ARG A 44 18.06 -17.04 -8.86
CA ARG A 44 19.13 -17.91 -9.39
C ARG A 44 20.42 -17.78 -8.58
N GLN A 45 20.77 -16.58 -8.12
CA GLN A 45 21.94 -16.36 -7.27
C GLN A 45 21.81 -17.14 -5.96
N CYS A 46 20.63 -17.12 -5.34
CA CYS A 46 20.33 -17.88 -4.13
C CYS A 46 20.43 -19.39 -4.39
N GLY A 47 19.96 -19.85 -5.56
CA GLY A 47 20.02 -21.25 -5.99
C GLY A 47 21.43 -21.81 -6.21
N THR A 48 22.47 -20.97 -6.21
CA THR A 48 23.87 -21.44 -6.24
C THR A 48 24.25 -22.17 -4.95
N CYS A 49 23.74 -21.73 -3.80
CA CYS A 49 23.99 -22.34 -2.48
C CYS A 49 22.75 -23.03 -1.90
N HIS A 50 21.55 -22.49 -2.12
CA HIS A 50 20.28 -23.00 -1.58
C HIS A 50 19.47 -23.76 -2.63
N ARG A 51 20.03 -24.86 -3.12
CA ARG A 51 19.51 -25.60 -4.29
C ARG A 51 18.11 -26.17 -4.07
N ASP A 52 17.87 -26.83 -2.95
CA ASP A 52 16.58 -27.50 -2.69
C ASP A 52 15.45 -26.48 -2.52
N ILE A 53 15.72 -25.39 -1.79
CA ILE A 53 14.78 -24.28 -1.61
C ILE A 53 14.48 -23.63 -2.96
N TYR A 54 15.50 -23.36 -3.77
CA TYR A 54 15.32 -22.77 -5.08
C TYR A 54 14.50 -23.68 -6.01
N ALA A 55 14.76 -24.99 -6.01
CA ALA A 55 14.00 -25.95 -6.81
C ALA A 55 12.52 -25.99 -6.41
N ALA A 56 12.24 -26.04 -5.10
CA ALA A 56 10.88 -25.99 -4.58
C ALA A 56 10.17 -24.67 -4.92
N TRP A 57 10.85 -23.54 -4.70
CA TRP A 57 10.30 -22.22 -5.00
C TRP A 57 10.02 -22.05 -6.50
N ARG A 58 10.97 -22.40 -7.37
CA ARG A 58 10.83 -22.25 -8.84
C ARG A 58 9.66 -23.07 -9.41
N GLY A 59 9.31 -24.19 -8.77
CA GLY A 59 8.15 -25.00 -9.13
C GLY A 59 6.82 -24.49 -8.57
N SER A 60 6.84 -23.51 -7.66
CA SER A 60 5.65 -23.02 -6.96
C SER A 60 4.88 -21.95 -7.75
N GLN A 61 3.64 -21.70 -7.33
CA GLN A 61 2.84 -20.61 -7.88
C GLN A 61 3.39 -19.22 -7.52
N HIS A 62 4.12 -19.08 -6.40
CA HIS A 62 4.76 -17.82 -6.04
C HIS A 62 5.83 -17.41 -7.06
N ALA A 63 6.60 -18.36 -7.60
CA ALA A 63 7.60 -18.04 -8.62
C ALA A 63 6.98 -17.62 -9.96
N ARG A 64 5.68 -17.91 -10.17
CA ARG A 64 4.92 -17.62 -11.39
C ARG A 64 3.77 -16.65 -11.13
N SER A 65 3.79 -15.92 -10.01
CA SER A 65 2.64 -15.14 -9.53
C SER A 65 2.22 -14.06 -10.52
N ALA A 66 3.18 -13.39 -11.17
CA ALA A 66 2.92 -12.37 -12.18
C ALA A 66 2.61 -12.94 -13.58
N GLU A 67 3.15 -14.12 -13.90
CA GLU A 67 3.08 -14.75 -15.23
C GLU A 67 1.87 -15.68 -15.38
N ASN A 68 1.19 -16.01 -14.28
CA ASN A 68 0.06 -16.92 -14.30
C ASN A 68 -1.09 -16.36 -15.19
N PRO A 69 -1.61 -17.13 -16.16
CA PRO A 69 -2.62 -16.64 -17.10
C PRO A 69 -3.93 -16.22 -16.43
N ILE A 70 -4.36 -16.93 -15.37
CA ILE A 70 -5.57 -16.58 -14.62
C ILE A 70 -5.38 -15.23 -13.91
N PHE A 71 -4.19 -15.01 -13.34
CA PHE A 71 -3.85 -13.72 -12.75
C PHE A 71 -3.84 -12.61 -13.80
N ARG A 72 -3.23 -12.86 -14.97
CA ARG A 72 -3.15 -11.89 -16.07
C ARG A 72 -4.52 -11.44 -16.55
N GLU A 73 -5.42 -12.40 -16.82
CA GLU A 73 -6.80 -12.10 -17.22
C GLU A 73 -7.57 -11.34 -16.13
N SER A 74 -7.44 -11.77 -14.87
CA SER A 74 -8.10 -11.10 -13.74
C SER A 74 -7.59 -9.68 -13.52
N TYR A 75 -6.28 -9.47 -13.68
CA TYR A 75 -5.65 -8.16 -13.58
C TYR A 75 -6.12 -7.23 -14.70
N GLU A 76 -6.12 -7.71 -15.94
CA GLU A 76 -6.57 -6.93 -17.10
C GLU A 76 -8.04 -6.54 -16.98
N GLU A 77 -8.88 -7.44 -16.48
CA GLU A 77 -10.28 -7.11 -16.20
C GLU A 77 -10.42 -6.09 -15.08
N ALA A 78 -9.66 -6.23 -13.99
CA ALA A 78 -9.66 -5.25 -12.91
C ALA A 78 -9.22 -3.86 -13.38
N VAL A 79 -8.23 -3.78 -14.28
CA VAL A 79 -7.78 -2.51 -14.88
C VAL A 79 -8.90 -1.88 -15.74
N LYS A 80 -9.65 -2.68 -16.52
CA LYS A 80 -10.80 -2.15 -17.29
C LYS A 80 -11.89 -1.57 -16.39
N ILE A 81 -12.13 -2.19 -15.23
CA ILE A 81 -13.21 -1.80 -14.30
C ILE A 81 -12.80 -0.60 -13.43
N ALA A 82 -11.58 -0.63 -12.86
CA ALA A 82 -11.13 0.29 -11.82
C ALA A 82 -10.01 1.25 -12.26
N GLY A 83 -9.51 1.10 -13.49
CA GLY A 83 -8.36 1.85 -14.01
C GLY A 83 -7.03 1.44 -13.41
N ASP A 84 -5.98 2.16 -13.80
CA ASP A 84 -4.57 1.86 -13.47
C ASP A 84 -4.26 1.96 -11.97
N ALA A 85 -5.15 2.55 -11.16
CA ALA A 85 -5.01 2.58 -9.72
C ALA A 85 -4.94 1.17 -9.09
N VAL A 86 -5.52 0.16 -9.76
CA VAL A 86 -5.50 -1.23 -9.28
C VAL A 86 -4.13 -1.90 -9.47
N THR A 87 -3.31 -1.42 -10.41
CA THR A 87 -1.98 -1.99 -10.73
C THR A 87 -1.11 -2.09 -9.50
N ARG A 88 -1.05 -1.03 -8.69
CA ARG A 88 -0.29 -1.05 -7.44
C ARG A 88 -0.78 -2.17 -6.51
N LEU A 89 -2.09 -2.30 -6.32
CA LEU A 89 -2.69 -3.29 -5.42
C LEU A 89 -2.34 -4.73 -5.84
N CYS A 90 -2.50 -5.06 -7.13
CA CYS A 90 -2.22 -6.40 -7.65
C CYS A 90 -0.74 -6.78 -7.47
N PHE A 91 0.16 -5.85 -7.83
CA PHE A 91 1.60 -6.13 -7.80
C PHE A 91 2.24 -6.02 -6.41
N MET A 92 1.54 -5.49 -5.40
CA MET A 92 1.99 -5.60 -4.00
C MET A 92 2.25 -7.07 -3.59
N CYS A 93 1.48 -8.00 -4.15
CA CYS A 93 1.59 -9.43 -3.86
C CYS A 93 2.16 -10.23 -5.04
N HIS A 94 1.79 -9.90 -6.28
CA HIS A 94 2.13 -10.71 -7.44
C HIS A 94 3.48 -10.37 -8.10
N ALA A 95 4.03 -9.18 -7.83
CA ALA A 95 5.42 -8.83 -8.16
C ALA A 95 5.94 -7.77 -7.17
N PRO A 96 6.13 -8.11 -5.87
CA PRO A 96 6.34 -7.09 -4.83
C PRO A 96 7.55 -6.18 -5.09
N THR A 97 8.60 -6.74 -5.73
CA THR A 97 9.81 -5.98 -6.07
C THR A 97 9.52 -4.83 -7.02
N VAL A 98 8.57 -4.97 -7.95
CA VAL A 98 8.16 -3.91 -8.87
C VAL A 98 7.60 -2.71 -8.11
N VAL A 99 6.75 -2.95 -7.11
CA VAL A 99 6.18 -1.87 -6.31
C VAL A 99 7.23 -1.22 -5.43
N LEU A 100 8.14 -2.04 -4.89
CA LEU A 100 9.24 -1.60 -4.03
C LEU A 100 10.33 -0.83 -4.78
N THR A 101 10.49 -1.02 -6.10
CA THR A 101 11.43 -0.24 -6.92
C THR A 101 10.76 0.80 -7.82
N ASN A 102 9.42 0.88 -7.78
CA ASN A 102 8.62 1.66 -8.71
C ASN A 102 8.89 1.32 -10.20
N ASP A 103 9.19 0.05 -10.49
CA ASP A 103 9.55 -0.44 -11.82
C ASP A 103 8.40 -1.20 -12.50
N TYR A 104 7.29 -0.50 -12.72
CA TYR A 104 6.09 -1.07 -13.32
C TYR A 104 6.26 -1.48 -14.79
N ALA A 105 7.42 -1.19 -15.41
CA ALA A 105 7.73 -1.67 -16.75
C ALA A 105 8.03 -3.18 -16.80
N LEU A 106 8.30 -3.81 -15.65
CA LEU A 106 8.55 -5.26 -15.53
C LEU A 106 7.28 -6.08 -15.21
N ALA A 107 6.11 -5.44 -15.15
CA ALA A 107 4.84 -6.00 -14.68
C ALA A 107 3.89 -6.43 -15.81
#